data_AF-A0A847JT96-F1
#
_entry.id   AF-A0A847JT96-F1
#
_cell.length_a   1.000
_cell.length_b   1.000
_cell.length_c   1.000
_cell.angle_alpha   90.00
_cell.angle_beta   90.00
_cell.angle_gamma   90.00
#
_symmetry.space_group_name_H-M   'P 1'
#
loop_
_entity.id
_entity.type
_entity.pdbx_description
1 polymer ?
#
loop_
_entity_poly.entity_id
_entity_poly.type
_entity_poly.pdbx_seq_one_letter_code
_entity_poly.pdbx_strand_id
1 'polypeptide(L)'
;MNVRSSAPLQCTRLALSGGLGDMLHRRRCPECRAATEADAMLLIALDCMRSECAPGPGQALPADYRTRVAAVVEAIGVTPRSWGAREVRRLKRAIVRVCAAVLVLAVALPLWTMWLDRDPGHRFALVRVPSPNAFTFFQQAGAETMRDGRIDELALALPNMAEVDALPIYTAMPPASVSAPAYRRQTKRPALAEVERTVDAHATALARLREGLAYPYAEPATASLYEGSAHLEPFRRIARLLALEGYANLKRGRYDDAAASYLDAVRFGIACQHGAPRAGRLVGLFIEGIGRAGLWAAMDDLDARTAARAARRLQDIAAAKPPIREMFAADRNIGSELIVRATEDPFWRLKGWDALSGRHAAGMPWWAGPVQYILTLPASRPGILQRYRNFISGAEAAATLAYPR
;
A
#
# COMPACT_ATOMS: atom_id res chain seq x y z
N MET A 1 -19.60 -1.47 -84.68
CA MET A 1 -19.40 -1.56 -83.21
C MET A 1 -19.20 -0.15 -82.68
N ASN A 2 -20.14 0.38 -81.88
CA ASN A 2 -19.99 1.68 -81.23
C ASN A 2 -18.95 1.58 -80.11
N VAL A 3 -17.81 2.24 -80.28
CA VAL A 3 -16.81 2.44 -79.22
C VAL A 3 -17.40 3.45 -78.23
N ARG A 4 -17.88 2.97 -77.08
CA ARG A 4 -18.25 3.86 -75.97
C ARG A 4 -16.97 4.54 -75.47
N SER A 5 -16.91 5.88 -75.54
CA SER A 5 -15.82 6.64 -74.92
C SER A 5 -15.88 6.42 -73.40
N SER A 6 -14.85 5.78 -72.85
CA SER A 6 -14.69 5.62 -71.41
C SER A 6 -14.49 6.99 -70.76
N ALA A 7 -15.41 7.38 -69.88
CA ALA A 7 -15.25 8.56 -69.04
C ALA A 7 -13.96 8.46 -68.21
N PRO A 8 -13.22 9.56 -67.98
CA PRO A 8 -12.01 9.54 -67.18
C PRO A 8 -12.33 9.10 -65.74
N LEU A 9 -11.55 8.15 -65.21
CA LEU A 9 -11.65 7.71 -63.81
C LEU A 9 -11.38 8.93 -62.91
N GLN A 10 -12.36 9.33 -62.10
CA GLN A 10 -12.25 10.50 -61.22
C GLN A 10 -11.78 10.12 -59.81
N CYS A 11 -11.67 8.83 -59.50
CA CYS A 11 -11.19 8.37 -58.20
C CYS A 11 -9.68 8.65 -58.03
N THR A 12 -9.37 9.64 -57.20
CA THR A 12 -7.99 10.03 -56.85
C THR A 12 -7.28 9.08 -55.88
N ARG A 13 -7.98 8.06 -55.35
CA ARG A 13 -7.40 7.00 -54.51
C ARG A 13 -6.90 5.82 -55.36
N LEU A 14 -5.89 6.06 -56.19
CA LEU A 14 -5.11 5.03 -56.89
C LEU A 14 -3.75 4.86 -56.20
N ALA A 15 -3.74 4.63 -54.89
CA ALA A 15 -2.52 4.33 -54.16
C ALA A 15 -2.48 2.84 -53.76
N LEU A 16 -1.36 2.19 -54.07
CA LEU A 16 -1.06 0.76 -53.88
C LEU A 16 -0.72 0.43 -52.41
N SER A 17 -1.45 0.97 -51.43
CA SER A 17 -1.22 0.56 -50.05
C SER A 17 -2.07 -0.68 -49.77
N GLY A 18 -1.45 -1.84 -49.52
CA GLY A 18 -2.16 -3.10 -49.26
C GLY A 18 -2.98 -3.11 -47.95
N GLY A 19 -3.30 -1.95 -47.38
CA GLY A 19 -3.97 -1.80 -46.10
C GLY A 19 -5.49 -2.05 -46.16
N LEU A 20 -6.07 -2.28 -44.98
CA LEU A 20 -7.50 -2.56 -44.80
C LEU A 20 -8.41 -1.44 -45.36
N GLY A 21 -7.94 -0.19 -45.31
CA GLY A 21 -8.65 0.99 -45.83
C GLY A 21 -8.85 0.96 -47.35
N ASP A 22 -7.83 0.53 -48.10
CA ASP A 22 -7.92 0.43 -49.57
C ASP A 22 -8.78 -0.76 -49.99
N MET A 23 -8.71 -1.87 -49.25
CA MET A 23 -9.61 -3.00 -49.47
C MET A 23 -11.09 -2.61 -49.28
N LEU A 24 -11.40 -1.83 -48.22
CA LEU A 24 -12.76 -1.35 -47.96
C LEU A 24 -13.22 -0.30 -48.99
N HIS A 25 -12.32 0.58 -49.42
CA HIS A 25 -12.62 1.59 -50.44
C HIS A 25 -12.90 0.95 -51.81
N ARG A 26 -12.07 0.01 -52.27
CA ARG A 26 -12.30 -0.75 -53.52
C ARG A 26 -13.62 -1.51 -53.52
N ARG A 27 -14.08 -1.97 -52.35
CA ARG A 27 -15.40 -2.61 -52.22
C ARG A 27 -16.57 -1.61 -52.34
N ARG A 28 -16.37 -0.32 -52.07
CA ARG A 28 -17.46 0.69 -52.14
C ARG A 28 -17.42 1.55 -53.41
N CYS A 29 -16.23 1.83 -53.94
CA CYS A 29 -16.06 2.67 -55.12
C CYS A 29 -16.30 1.87 -56.42
N PRO A 30 -17.31 2.22 -57.25
CA PRO A 30 -17.58 1.50 -58.49
C PRO A 30 -16.45 1.64 -59.52
N GLU A 31 -15.77 2.78 -59.56
CA GLU A 31 -14.64 3.03 -60.47
C GLU A 31 -13.43 2.13 -60.16
N CYS A 32 -13.01 2.04 -58.89
CA CYS A 32 -11.92 1.15 -58.50
C CYS A 32 -12.25 -0.32 -58.71
N ARG A 33 -13.54 -0.68 -58.60
CA ARG A 33 -13.99 -2.05 -58.87
C ARG A 33 -13.87 -2.39 -60.37
N ALA A 34 -14.31 -1.48 -61.23
CA ALA A 34 -14.14 -1.61 -62.68
C ALA A 34 -12.65 -1.65 -63.10
N ALA A 35 -11.80 -0.85 -62.44
CA ALA A 35 -10.36 -0.87 -62.69
C ALA A 35 -9.71 -2.22 -62.35
N THR A 36 -10.25 -2.99 -61.41
CA THR A 36 -9.72 -4.32 -61.06
C THR A 36 -9.95 -5.34 -62.17
N GLU A 37 -11.06 -5.21 -62.92
CA GLU A 37 -11.31 -6.02 -64.11
C GLU A 37 -10.39 -5.62 -65.26
N ALA A 38 -10.14 -4.32 -65.44
CA ALA A 38 -9.19 -3.80 -66.42
C ALA A 38 -7.74 -4.24 -66.13
N ASP A 39 -7.31 -4.18 -64.87
CA ASP A 39 -5.98 -4.62 -64.44
C ASP A 39 -5.79 -6.13 -64.62
N ALA A 40 -6.82 -6.94 -64.33
CA ALA A 40 -6.79 -8.38 -64.59
C ALA A 40 -6.65 -8.67 -66.10
N MET A 41 -7.37 -7.92 -66.95
CA MET A 41 -7.25 -8.04 -68.41
C MET A 41 -5.88 -7.58 -68.92
N LEU A 42 -5.30 -6.53 -68.33
CA LEU A 42 -3.95 -6.06 -68.65
C LEU A 42 -2.87 -7.08 -68.28
N LEU A 43 -3.00 -7.74 -67.13
CA LEU A 43 -2.07 -8.80 -66.72
C LEU A 43 -2.18 -10.02 -67.63
N ILE A 44 -3.39 -10.41 -68.05
CA ILE A 44 -3.60 -11.47 -69.05
C ILE A 44 -2.98 -11.07 -70.39
N ALA A 45 -3.19 -9.83 -70.85
CA ALA A 45 -2.59 -9.34 -72.08
C ALA A 45 -1.05 -9.32 -72.04
N LEU A 46 -0.46 -8.94 -70.90
CA LEU A 46 0.99 -8.97 -70.67
C LEU A 46 1.56 -10.39 -70.66
N ASP A 47 0.84 -11.36 -70.12
CA ASP A 47 1.26 -12.76 -70.11
C ASP A 47 1.19 -13.35 -71.52
N CYS A 48 0.12 -13.06 -72.28
CA CYS A 48 0.01 -13.41 -73.70
C CYS A 48 1.13 -12.79 -74.55
N MET A 49 1.50 -11.54 -74.29
CA MET A 49 2.63 -10.88 -74.97
C MET A 49 3.99 -11.46 -74.60
N ARG A 50 4.13 -12.09 -73.44
CA ARG A 50 5.38 -12.75 -73.01
C ARG A 50 5.50 -14.16 -73.57
N SER A 51 4.38 -14.86 -73.79
CA SER A 51 4.38 -16.23 -74.30
C SER A 51 4.44 -16.35 -75.83
N GLU A 52 4.16 -15.28 -76.58
CA GLU A 52 4.13 -15.30 -78.05
C GLU A 52 4.91 -14.11 -78.65
N CYS A 53 5.73 -14.35 -79.68
CA CYS A 53 6.37 -13.28 -80.44
C CYS A 53 5.32 -12.46 -81.19
N ALA A 54 5.38 -11.13 -81.08
CA ALA A 54 4.45 -10.23 -81.76
C ALA A 54 4.44 -10.50 -83.28
N PRO A 55 3.26 -10.63 -83.92
CA PRO A 55 3.19 -10.82 -85.36
C PRO A 55 3.78 -9.60 -86.09
N GLY A 56 4.48 -9.87 -87.21
CA GLY A 56 5.11 -8.81 -88.00
C GLY A 56 4.08 -7.82 -88.59
N PRO A 57 4.48 -6.57 -88.83
CA PRO A 57 3.57 -5.55 -89.37
C PRO A 57 2.97 -6.00 -90.71
N GLY A 58 1.63 -6.05 -90.77
CA GLY A 58 0.87 -6.43 -91.97
C GLY A 58 0.29 -7.86 -91.97
N GLN A 59 0.59 -8.69 -90.98
CA GLN A 59 -0.08 -9.99 -90.83
C GLN A 59 -1.43 -9.84 -90.12
N ALA A 60 -2.50 -10.31 -90.77
CA ALA A 60 -3.81 -10.39 -90.14
C ALA A 60 -3.74 -11.38 -88.96
N LEU A 61 -4.28 -10.98 -87.80
CA LEU A 61 -4.39 -11.84 -86.63
C LEU A 61 -5.06 -13.17 -87.03
N PRO A 62 -4.53 -14.32 -86.56
CA PRO A 62 -5.14 -15.62 -86.81
C PRO A 62 -6.63 -15.60 -86.44
N ALA A 63 -7.48 -16.15 -87.29
CA ALA A 63 -8.93 -16.14 -87.09
C ALA A 63 -9.36 -16.81 -85.76
N ASP A 64 -8.48 -17.62 -85.16
CA ASP A 64 -8.66 -18.31 -83.89
C ASP A 64 -8.11 -17.55 -82.67
N TYR A 65 -7.50 -16.38 -82.83
CA TYR A 65 -6.92 -15.59 -81.73
C TYR A 65 -7.95 -15.26 -80.63
N ARG A 66 -9.17 -14.88 -81.01
CA ARG A 66 -10.28 -14.66 -80.06
C ARG A 66 -10.61 -15.92 -79.27
N THR A 67 -10.56 -17.07 -79.91
CA THR A 67 -10.84 -18.37 -79.29
C THR A 67 -9.75 -18.75 -78.29
N ARG A 68 -8.48 -18.43 -78.59
CA ARG A 68 -7.35 -18.66 -77.66
C ARG A 68 -7.38 -17.72 -76.46
N VAL A 69 -7.66 -16.44 -76.66
CA VAL A 69 -7.83 -15.48 -75.55
C VAL A 69 -9.01 -15.91 -74.66
N ALA A 70 -10.12 -16.35 -75.25
CA ALA A 70 -11.25 -16.90 -74.48
C ALA A 70 -10.85 -18.16 -73.69
N ALA A 71 -10.10 -19.08 -74.30
CA ALA A 71 -9.59 -20.28 -73.62
C ALA A 71 -8.60 -19.97 -72.49
N VAL A 72 -7.75 -18.95 -72.63
CA VAL A 72 -6.83 -18.49 -71.57
C VAL A 72 -7.60 -17.82 -70.43
N VAL A 73 -8.58 -16.97 -70.72
CA VAL A 73 -9.46 -16.36 -69.71
C VAL A 73 -10.23 -17.45 -68.93
N GLU A 74 -10.67 -18.50 -69.62
CA GLU A 74 -11.32 -19.66 -69.02
C GLU A 74 -10.34 -20.53 -68.20
N ALA A 75 -9.12 -20.75 -68.70
CA ALA A 75 -8.07 -21.56 -68.06
C ALA A 75 -7.45 -20.89 -66.81
N ILE A 76 -7.29 -19.57 -66.80
CA ILE A 76 -6.79 -18.82 -65.63
C ILE A 76 -7.84 -18.86 -64.50
N GLY A 77 -9.09 -19.23 -64.79
CA GLY A 77 -10.09 -19.49 -63.77
C GLY A 77 -10.42 -18.27 -62.93
N VAL A 78 -10.23 -17.05 -63.49
CA VAL A 78 -10.66 -15.78 -62.89
C VAL A 78 -12.18 -15.67 -63.00
N THR A 79 -12.89 -16.66 -62.46
CA THR A 79 -14.22 -16.39 -61.95
C THR A 79 -14.00 -15.39 -60.82
N PRO A 80 -14.65 -14.21 -60.81
CA PRO A 80 -14.68 -13.41 -59.60
C PRO A 80 -15.10 -14.38 -58.51
N ARG A 81 -14.24 -14.61 -57.51
CA ARG A 81 -14.58 -15.42 -56.34
C ARG A 81 -15.74 -14.69 -55.69
N SER A 82 -16.94 -14.92 -56.20
CA SER A 82 -18.18 -14.49 -55.61
C SER A 82 -18.15 -15.25 -54.32
N TRP A 83 -17.82 -14.55 -53.24
CA TRP A 83 -17.83 -15.13 -51.91
C TRP A 83 -19.16 -15.84 -51.82
N GLY A 84 -19.12 -17.18 -51.82
CA GLY A 84 -20.33 -17.95 -51.97
C GLY A 84 -21.27 -17.49 -50.87
N ALA A 85 -22.58 -17.48 -51.07
CA ALA A 85 -23.53 -17.07 -50.03
C ALA A 85 -23.24 -17.76 -48.66
N ARG A 86 -22.55 -18.91 -48.67
CA ARG A 86 -21.99 -19.58 -47.50
C ARG A 86 -20.86 -18.80 -46.79
N GLU A 87 -19.87 -18.27 -47.51
CA GLU A 87 -18.74 -17.50 -46.96
C GLU A 87 -19.19 -16.15 -46.40
N VAL A 88 -20.08 -15.43 -47.11
CA VAL A 88 -20.69 -14.20 -46.58
C VAL A 88 -21.48 -14.49 -45.31
N ARG A 89 -22.24 -15.59 -45.26
CA ARG A 89 -22.94 -16.03 -44.03
C ARG A 89 -21.98 -16.43 -42.92
N ARG A 90 -20.81 -16.99 -43.22
CA ARG A 90 -19.76 -17.29 -42.21
C ARG A 90 -19.17 -16.01 -41.65
N LEU A 91 -18.81 -15.05 -42.51
CA LEU A 91 -18.27 -13.76 -42.09
C LEU A 91 -19.29 -12.96 -41.25
N LYS A 92 -20.55 -12.87 -41.68
CA LYS A 92 -21.62 -12.22 -40.89
C LYS A 92 -21.79 -12.86 -39.52
N ARG A 93 -21.80 -14.20 -39.43
CA ARG A 93 -21.86 -14.93 -38.16
C ARG A 93 -20.64 -14.66 -37.28
N ALA A 94 -19.44 -14.58 -37.86
CA ALA A 94 -18.22 -14.24 -37.13
C ALA A 94 -18.29 -12.82 -36.57
N ILE A 95 -18.69 -11.83 -37.38
CA ILE A 95 -18.86 -10.44 -36.95
C ILE A 95 -19.89 -10.36 -35.80
N VAL A 96 -21.06 -10.99 -35.95
CA VAL A 96 -22.08 -11.01 -34.90
C VAL A 96 -21.55 -11.60 -33.59
N ARG A 97 -20.79 -12.70 -33.64
CA ARG A 97 -20.17 -13.31 -32.45
C ARG A 97 -19.15 -12.38 -31.80
N VAL A 98 -18.31 -11.71 -32.59
CA VAL A 98 -17.34 -10.74 -32.09
C VAL A 98 -18.04 -9.55 -31.45
N CYS A 99 -19.05 -8.97 -32.11
CA CYS A 99 -19.84 -7.87 -31.56
C CYS A 99 -20.55 -8.27 -30.25
N ALA A 100 -21.11 -9.49 -30.19
CA ALA A 100 -21.74 -10.00 -28.97
C ALA A 100 -20.73 -10.18 -27.83
N ALA A 101 -19.54 -10.74 -28.11
CA ALA A 101 -18.48 -10.88 -27.11
C ALA A 101 -17.99 -9.52 -26.59
N VAL A 102 -17.80 -8.55 -27.49
CA VAL A 102 -17.43 -7.17 -27.12
C VAL A 102 -18.51 -6.53 -26.26
N LEU A 103 -19.79 -6.70 -26.59
CA LEU A 103 -20.91 -6.17 -25.78
C LEU A 103 -20.96 -6.80 -24.39
N VAL A 104 -20.79 -8.13 -24.30
CA VAL A 104 -20.73 -8.85 -23.01
C VAL A 104 -19.58 -8.31 -22.17
N LEU A 105 -18.39 -8.13 -22.75
CA LEU A 105 -17.25 -7.55 -22.04
C LEU A 105 -17.50 -6.09 -21.63
N ALA A 106 -18.12 -5.28 -22.50
CA ALA A 106 -18.43 -3.88 -22.22
C ALA A 106 -19.43 -3.69 -21.07
N VAL A 107 -20.28 -4.70 -20.78
CA VAL A 107 -21.20 -4.69 -19.64
C VAL A 107 -20.61 -5.39 -18.42
N ALA A 108 -19.96 -6.53 -18.61
CA ALA A 108 -19.38 -7.33 -17.53
C ALA A 108 -18.23 -6.60 -16.83
N LEU A 109 -17.38 -5.89 -17.58
CA LEU A 109 -16.25 -5.15 -17.00
C LEU A 109 -16.71 -4.05 -16.04
N PRO A 110 -17.62 -3.11 -16.40
CA PRO A 110 -18.15 -2.12 -15.46
C PRO A 110 -18.87 -2.72 -14.25
N LEU A 111 -19.69 -3.76 -14.44
CA LEU A 111 -20.38 -4.41 -13.32
C LEU A 111 -19.38 -5.07 -12.36
N TRP A 112 -18.34 -5.69 -12.92
CA TRP A 112 -17.27 -6.28 -12.12
C TRP A 112 -16.44 -5.23 -11.40
N THR A 113 -16.09 -4.11 -12.03
CA THR A 113 -15.38 -3.00 -11.36
C THR A 113 -16.25 -2.35 -10.28
N MET A 114 -17.56 -2.17 -10.52
CA MET A 114 -18.51 -1.70 -9.51
C MET A 114 -18.60 -2.66 -8.32
N TRP A 115 -18.62 -3.97 -8.55
CA TRP A 115 -18.60 -4.97 -7.47
C TRP A 115 -17.28 -4.94 -6.70
N LEU A 116 -16.16 -4.80 -7.42
CA LEU A 116 -14.82 -4.70 -6.88
C LEU A 116 -14.64 -3.47 -5.98
N ASP A 117 -15.28 -2.35 -6.32
CA ASP A 117 -15.20 -1.08 -5.59
C ASP A 117 -16.41 -0.76 -4.72
N ARG A 118 -17.32 -1.73 -4.55
CA ARG A 118 -18.46 -1.60 -3.64
C ARG A 118 -17.97 -1.23 -2.25
N ASP A 119 -18.52 -0.16 -1.70
CA ASP A 119 -18.27 0.27 -0.33
C ASP A 119 -18.58 -0.90 0.63
N PRO A 120 -17.64 -1.30 1.50
CA PRO A 120 -17.89 -2.32 2.50
C PRO A 120 -19.00 -1.96 3.52
N GLY A 121 -19.49 -0.72 3.53
CA GLY A 121 -20.56 -0.26 4.44
C GLY A 121 -20.13 -0.32 5.90
N HIS A 122 -18.82 -0.26 6.15
CA HIS A 122 -18.29 -0.44 7.49
C HIS A 122 -18.43 0.81 8.32
N ARG A 123 -19.08 0.68 9.48
CA ARG A 123 -19.10 1.70 10.52
C ARG A 123 -18.02 1.39 11.54
N PHE A 124 -17.09 2.32 11.72
CA PHE A 124 -16.09 2.24 12.78
C PHE A 124 -16.76 2.48 14.12
N ALA A 125 -16.47 1.62 15.09
CA ALA A 125 -16.78 1.93 16.48
C ALA A 125 -15.83 3.05 16.88
N LEU A 126 -16.35 4.27 17.01
CA LEU A 126 -15.57 5.38 17.57
C LEU A 126 -15.12 4.96 18.97
N VAL A 127 -13.80 4.92 19.18
CA VAL A 127 -13.22 4.70 20.50
C VAL A 127 -13.73 5.82 21.40
N ARG A 128 -14.45 5.47 22.47
CA ARG A 128 -14.90 6.45 23.45
C ARG A 128 -13.70 6.91 24.25
N VAL A 129 -13.23 8.11 23.96
CA VAL A 129 -12.15 8.75 24.70
C VAL A 129 -12.73 9.32 25.99
N PRO A 130 -12.22 8.94 27.18
CA PRO A 130 -12.69 9.50 28.44
C PRO A 130 -12.38 11.00 28.54
N SER A 131 -13.09 11.73 29.39
CA SER A 131 -12.80 13.12 29.70
C SER A 131 -12.86 13.30 31.21
N PRO A 132 -11.74 13.61 31.89
CA PRO A 132 -10.37 13.73 31.37
C PRO A 132 -9.74 12.40 30.86
N ASN A 133 -8.71 12.51 30.01
CA ASN A 133 -7.95 11.37 29.46
C ASN A 133 -6.45 11.51 29.74
N ALA A 134 -5.83 10.46 30.29
CA ALA A 134 -4.39 10.42 30.55
C ALA A 134 -3.54 10.70 29.30
N PHE A 135 -3.98 10.26 28.12
CA PHE A 135 -3.27 10.48 26.86
C PHE A 135 -2.97 11.97 26.61
N THR A 136 -3.92 12.87 26.90
CA THR A 136 -3.75 14.31 26.70
C THR A 136 -2.67 14.88 27.63
N PHE A 137 -2.65 14.45 28.90
CA PHE A 137 -1.60 14.85 29.85
C PHE A 137 -0.23 14.32 29.43
N PHE A 138 -0.17 13.08 28.95
CA PHE A 138 1.08 12.47 28.49
C PHE A 138 1.62 13.18 27.24
N GLN A 139 0.75 13.58 26.31
CA GLN A 139 1.16 14.38 25.16
C GLN A 139 1.70 15.75 25.55
N GLN A 140 1.04 16.44 26.50
CA GLN A 140 1.50 17.73 27.01
C GLN A 140 2.86 17.60 27.70
N ALA A 141 3.01 16.64 28.61
CA ALA A 141 4.28 16.33 29.26
C ALA A 141 5.37 15.99 28.22
N GLY A 142 5.03 15.18 27.21
CA GLY A 142 5.97 14.79 26.16
C GLY A 142 6.44 15.97 25.33
N ALA A 143 5.53 16.86 24.93
CA ALA A 143 5.87 18.05 24.16
C ALA A 143 6.84 18.98 24.89
N GLU A 144 6.75 19.06 26.23
CA GLU A 144 7.70 19.81 27.05
C GLU A 144 9.11 19.18 27.01
N THR A 145 9.22 17.85 27.09
CA THR A 145 10.51 17.13 27.04
C THR A 145 11.20 17.17 25.66
N MET A 146 10.45 17.37 24.58
CA MET A 146 11.02 17.32 23.22
C MET A 146 12.03 18.43 22.93
N ARG A 147 12.01 19.52 23.70
CA ARG A 147 12.88 20.69 23.52
C ARG A 147 14.31 20.47 24.02
N ASP A 148 14.53 19.45 24.83
CA ASP A 148 15.82 19.19 25.47
C ASP A 148 16.37 17.81 25.07
N GLY A 149 17.39 17.81 24.19
CA GLY A 149 18.07 16.59 23.76
C GLY A 149 18.90 15.93 24.86
N ARG A 150 19.17 16.62 25.98
CA ARG A 150 20.03 16.13 27.06
C ARG A 150 19.38 15.01 27.86
N ILE A 151 18.04 14.91 27.86
CA ILE A 151 17.33 13.83 28.54
C ILE A 151 17.79 12.48 27.98
N ASP A 152 17.83 12.33 26.66
CA ASP A 152 18.23 11.08 26.03
C ASP A 152 19.71 10.78 26.26
N GLU A 153 20.58 11.78 26.10
CA GLU A 153 22.02 11.64 26.35
C GLU A 153 22.30 11.17 27.79
N LEU A 154 21.74 11.86 28.78
CA LEU A 154 21.97 11.53 30.19
C LEU A 154 21.35 10.19 30.57
N ALA A 155 20.14 9.87 30.07
CA ALA A 155 19.47 8.62 30.39
C ALA A 155 20.21 7.40 29.81
N LEU A 156 20.78 7.52 28.61
CA LEU A 156 21.58 6.46 28.00
C LEU A 156 22.93 6.24 28.71
N ALA A 157 23.42 7.25 29.43
CA ALA A 157 24.62 7.14 30.28
C ALA A 157 24.34 6.53 31.68
N LEU A 158 23.08 6.26 32.02
CA LEU A 158 22.73 5.56 33.27
C LEU A 158 23.12 4.07 33.22
N PRO A 159 23.46 3.46 34.37
CA PRO A 159 23.70 2.02 34.44
C PRO A 159 22.47 1.23 33.97
N ASN A 160 22.70 0.16 33.22
CA ASN A 160 21.69 -0.78 32.70
C ASN A 160 20.69 -0.21 31.67
N MET A 161 20.66 1.10 31.42
CA MET A 161 19.75 1.71 30.44
C MET A 161 20.14 1.39 28.99
N ALA A 162 21.43 1.25 28.71
CA ALA A 162 21.92 0.86 27.38
C ALA A 162 21.44 -0.54 26.96
N GLU A 163 21.22 -1.46 27.92
CA GLU A 163 20.71 -2.81 27.62
C GLU A 163 19.21 -2.79 27.33
N VAL A 164 18.44 -1.96 28.04
CA VAL A 164 17.01 -1.75 27.76
C VAL A 164 16.81 -1.14 26.37
N ASP A 165 17.61 -0.14 26.01
CA ASP A 165 17.56 0.53 24.70
C ASP A 165 17.98 -0.41 23.56
N ALA A 166 18.86 -1.38 23.85
CA ALA A 166 19.31 -2.40 22.89
C ALA A 166 18.31 -3.55 22.68
N LEU A 167 17.18 -3.60 23.40
CA LEU A 167 16.21 -4.68 23.22
C LEU A 167 15.70 -4.69 21.77
N PRO A 168 15.72 -5.86 21.08
CA PRO A 168 15.45 -5.99 19.64
C PRO A 168 13.98 -5.76 19.24
N ILE A 169 13.18 -5.15 20.12
CA ILE A 169 11.77 -4.88 19.89
C ILE A 169 11.57 -3.98 18.64
N TYR A 170 12.59 -3.20 18.26
CA TYR A 170 12.57 -2.33 17.07
C TYR A 170 13.50 -2.74 15.93
N THR A 171 14.42 -3.70 16.11
CA THR A 171 15.35 -4.10 15.03
C THR A 171 14.68 -4.90 13.90
N ALA A 172 13.42 -5.30 14.08
CA ALA A 172 12.64 -5.93 13.01
C ALA A 172 12.15 -4.95 11.92
N MET A 173 12.19 -3.64 12.16
CA MET A 173 12.11 -2.66 11.07
C MET A 173 13.53 -2.27 10.69
N PRO A 174 14.06 -2.72 9.52
CA PRO A 174 15.34 -2.23 9.04
C PRO A 174 15.23 -0.71 8.92
N PRO A 175 16.10 0.08 9.57
CA PRO A 175 16.07 1.52 9.41
C PRO A 175 16.25 1.80 7.92
N ALA A 176 15.23 2.42 7.31
CA ALA A 176 15.38 2.96 5.97
C ALA A 176 16.44 4.06 6.08
N SER A 177 17.68 3.77 5.70
CA SER A 177 18.80 4.71 5.51
C SER A 177 19.34 5.48 6.71
N VAL A 178 18.79 5.36 7.92
CA VAL A 178 19.45 5.94 9.11
C VAL A 178 20.55 4.98 9.51
N SER A 179 21.81 5.30 9.15
CA SER A 179 22.98 4.69 9.77
C SER A 179 22.74 4.71 11.27
N ALA A 180 22.55 3.53 11.86
CA ALA A 180 22.36 3.42 13.30
C ALA A 180 23.46 4.29 13.93
N PRO A 181 23.12 5.40 14.61
CA PRO A 181 24.14 6.24 15.20
C PRO A 181 24.96 5.27 16.03
N ALA A 182 26.28 5.20 15.74
CA ALA A 182 27.14 4.29 16.44
C ALA A 182 26.95 4.61 17.92
N TYR A 183 26.17 3.77 18.62
CA TYR A 183 25.91 3.89 20.05
C TYR A 183 27.25 3.58 20.71
N ARG A 184 28.12 4.59 20.70
CA ARG A 184 29.42 4.56 21.33
C ARG A 184 29.05 4.47 22.81
N ARG A 185 29.20 3.27 23.40
CA ARG A 185 29.04 3.04 24.84
C ARG A 185 29.70 4.22 25.56
N GLN A 186 28.89 5.16 26.03
CA GLN A 186 29.40 6.23 26.85
C GLN A 186 29.75 5.57 28.18
N THR A 187 31.03 5.40 28.43
CA THR A 187 31.54 4.79 29.66
C THR A 187 31.49 5.76 30.84
N LYS A 188 31.34 7.06 30.56
CA LYS A 188 31.32 8.10 31.58
C LYS A 188 29.90 8.23 32.16
N ARG A 189 29.77 7.87 33.43
CA ARG A 189 28.55 8.12 34.22
C ARG A 189 28.25 9.63 34.24
N PRO A 190 26.97 10.05 34.12
CA PRO A 190 26.62 11.46 34.13
C PRO A 190 26.90 12.07 35.51
N ALA A 191 27.29 13.33 35.55
CA ALA A 191 27.50 14.05 36.80
C ALA A 191 26.15 14.28 37.50
N LEU A 192 26.07 14.03 38.81
CA LEU A 192 24.81 14.15 39.56
C LEU A 192 24.17 15.54 39.40
N ALA A 193 24.95 16.61 39.60
CA ALA A 193 24.46 17.99 39.44
C ALA A 193 23.93 18.32 38.04
N GLU A 194 24.33 17.55 37.02
CA GLU A 194 23.79 17.71 35.67
C GLU A 194 22.44 17.01 35.50
N VAL A 195 22.32 15.80 36.05
CA VAL A 195 21.04 15.07 36.10
C VAL A 195 20.01 15.90 36.87
N GLU A 196 20.39 16.43 38.03
CA GLU A 196 19.51 17.23 38.89
C GLU A 196 19.01 18.49 38.17
N ARG A 197 19.90 19.27 37.55
CA ARG A 197 19.50 20.44 36.76
C ARG A 197 18.54 20.09 35.64
N THR A 198 18.72 18.93 35.00
CA THR A 198 17.83 18.46 33.92
C THR A 198 16.47 18.09 34.49
N VAL A 199 16.41 17.34 35.59
CA VAL A 199 15.15 16.98 36.25
C VAL A 199 14.40 18.23 36.72
N ASP A 200 15.10 19.19 37.35
CA ASP A 200 14.50 20.44 37.84
C ASP A 200 13.94 21.29 36.69
N ALA A 201 14.65 21.35 35.55
CA ALA A 201 14.19 22.07 34.36
C ALA A 201 12.90 21.49 33.75
N HIS A 202 12.61 20.21 33.99
CA HIS A 202 11.44 19.51 33.48
C HIS A 202 10.44 19.10 34.58
N ALA A 203 10.49 19.73 35.74
CA ALA A 203 9.59 19.42 36.87
C ALA A 203 8.10 19.55 36.50
N THR A 204 7.74 20.52 35.66
CA THR A 204 6.36 20.70 35.15
C THR A 204 5.89 19.51 34.32
N ALA A 205 6.74 18.95 33.46
CA ALA A 205 6.42 17.79 32.64
C ALA A 205 6.18 16.54 33.51
N LEU A 206 7.00 16.35 34.55
CA LEU A 206 6.83 15.26 35.52
C LEU A 206 5.55 15.41 36.35
N ALA A 207 5.23 16.63 36.80
CA ALA A 207 3.97 16.90 37.50
C ALA A 207 2.75 16.60 36.61
N ARG A 208 2.79 17.04 35.34
CA ARG A 208 1.73 16.79 34.35
C ARG A 208 1.55 15.29 34.08
N LEU A 209 2.65 14.55 33.94
CA LEU A 209 2.59 13.09 33.79
C LEU A 209 1.89 12.44 34.98
N ARG A 210 2.29 12.80 36.21
CA ARG A 210 1.71 12.27 37.45
C ARG A 210 0.23 12.60 37.61
N GLU A 211 -0.18 13.80 37.20
CA GLU A 211 -1.58 14.18 37.08
C GLU A 211 -2.31 13.26 36.08
N GLY A 212 -1.73 13.04 34.90
CA GLY A 212 -2.26 12.13 33.90
C GLY A 212 -2.44 10.69 34.38
N LEU A 213 -1.53 10.18 35.22
CA LEU A 213 -1.61 8.83 35.78
C LEU A 213 -2.85 8.62 36.67
N ALA A 214 -3.52 9.67 37.12
CA ALA A 214 -4.77 9.58 37.88
C ALA A 214 -6.00 9.27 37.00
N TYR A 215 -5.87 9.38 35.68
CA TYR A 215 -6.98 9.22 34.74
C TYR A 215 -6.88 7.95 33.90
N PRO A 216 -8.00 7.44 33.37
CA PRO A 216 -7.96 6.36 32.39
C PRO A 216 -7.25 6.82 31.11
N TYR A 217 -6.45 5.92 30.54
CA TYR A 217 -5.81 6.11 29.25
C TYR A 217 -6.68 5.51 28.14
N ALA A 218 -6.94 6.30 27.10
CA ALA A 218 -7.42 5.78 25.82
C ALA A 218 -6.74 6.54 24.68
N GLU A 219 -6.11 5.81 23.77
CA GLU A 219 -5.51 6.39 22.58
C GLU A 219 -6.62 6.85 21.61
N PRO A 220 -6.62 8.12 21.15
CA PRO A 220 -7.56 8.58 20.13
C PRO A 220 -7.40 7.80 18.83
N ALA A 221 -8.49 7.66 18.07
CA ALA A 221 -8.40 7.11 16.72
C ALA A 221 -7.51 8.00 15.85
N THR A 222 -6.57 7.40 15.11
CA THR A 222 -5.56 8.12 14.32
C THR A 222 -5.90 8.04 12.84
N ALA A 223 -5.60 9.11 12.09
CA ALA A 223 -5.96 9.15 10.68
C ALA A 223 -5.10 8.19 9.82
N SER A 224 -3.84 7.97 10.25
CA SER A 224 -2.86 7.08 9.61
C SER A 224 -2.05 6.27 10.64
N LEU A 225 -1.36 5.20 10.17
CA LEU A 225 -0.41 4.43 11.00
C LEU A 225 0.76 5.28 11.50
N TYR A 226 1.18 6.26 10.71
CA TYR A 226 2.39 7.04 10.97
C TYR A 226 2.10 8.16 11.95
N GLU A 227 1.03 8.93 11.70
CA GLU A 227 0.56 9.95 12.64
C GLU A 227 0.22 9.32 13.99
N GLY A 228 -0.34 8.11 13.97
CA GLY A 228 -0.63 7.38 15.19
C GLY A 228 0.60 6.99 16.01
N SER A 229 1.79 7.01 15.43
CA SER A 229 3.03 6.71 16.16
C SER A 229 3.83 7.95 16.59
N ALA A 230 3.47 9.15 16.12
CA ALA A 230 4.27 10.36 16.33
C ALA A 230 4.42 10.74 17.81
N HIS A 231 3.42 10.43 18.63
CA HIS A 231 3.42 10.73 20.06
C HIS A 231 4.26 9.74 20.90
N LEU A 232 4.65 8.60 20.31
CA LEU A 232 5.35 7.52 21.03
C LEU A 232 6.80 7.85 21.36
N GLU A 233 7.46 8.69 20.56
CA GLU A 233 8.83 9.16 20.86
C GLU A 233 8.85 10.08 22.09
N PRO A 234 8.01 11.14 22.18
CA PRO A 234 7.86 11.92 23.41
C PRO A 234 7.59 11.07 24.65
N PHE A 235 6.79 10.01 24.55
CA PHE A 235 6.49 9.14 25.70
C PHE A 235 7.75 8.40 26.19
N ARG A 236 8.60 7.90 25.29
CA ARG A 236 9.87 7.27 25.67
C ARG A 236 10.80 8.26 26.38
N ARG A 237 10.84 9.50 25.90
CA ARG A 237 11.65 10.56 26.53
C ARG A 237 11.16 10.92 27.95
N ILE A 238 9.85 10.97 28.17
CA ILE A 238 9.28 11.15 29.53
C ILE A 238 9.69 10.01 30.47
N ALA A 239 9.67 8.76 29.99
CA ALA A 239 10.10 7.62 30.79
C ALA A 239 11.58 7.69 31.16
N ARG A 240 12.44 8.13 30.23
CA ARG A 240 13.85 8.42 30.48
C ARG A 240 14.03 9.54 31.51
N LEU A 241 13.20 10.58 31.48
CA LEU A 241 13.20 11.64 32.48
C LEU A 241 12.84 11.13 33.89
N LEU A 242 11.83 10.25 34.02
CA LEU A 242 11.55 9.56 35.29
C LEU A 242 12.73 8.71 35.78
N ALA A 243 13.46 8.07 34.87
CA ALA A 243 14.65 7.31 35.22
C ALA A 243 15.78 8.20 35.77
N LEU A 244 15.95 9.41 35.20
CA LEU A 244 16.88 10.43 35.69
C LEU A 244 16.49 10.95 37.07
N GLU A 245 15.20 11.22 37.30
CA GLU A 245 14.69 11.61 38.62
C GLU A 245 14.94 10.51 39.66
N GLY A 246 14.64 9.26 39.32
CA GLY A 246 14.93 8.10 40.15
C GLY A 246 16.42 7.98 40.49
N TYR A 247 17.30 8.18 39.51
CA TYR A 247 18.74 8.15 39.70
C TYR A 247 19.22 9.27 40.62
N ALA A 248 18.73 10.50 40.43
CA ALA A 248 19.09 11.62 41.29
C ALA A 248 18.64 11.38 42.74
N ASN A 249 17.45 10.81 42.96
CA ASN A 249 16.96 10.44 44.28
C ASN A 249 17.81 9.35 44.93
N LEU A 250 18.17 8.31 44.16
CA LEU A 250 19.03 7.23 44.61
C LEU A 250 20.39 7.76 45.10
N LYS A 251 21.01 8.67 44.34
CA LYS A 251 22.30 9.27 44.71
C LYS A 251 22.26 10.21 45.91
N ARG A 252 21.07 10.69 46.29
CA ARG A 252 20.85 11.47 47.51
C ARG A 252 20.46 10.61 48.72
N GLY A 253 20.43 9.28 48.58
CA GLY A 253 19.94 8.38 49.63
C GLY A 253 18.43 8.44 49.86
N ARG A 254 17.68 9.06 48.93
CA ARG A 254 16.21 9.14 48.98
C ARG A 254 15.60 7.92 48.27
N TYR A 255 15.79 6.76 48.87
CA TYR A 255 15.46 5.46 48.26
C TYR A 255 13.96 5.28 47.99
N ASP A 256 13.10 5.80 48.88
CA ASP A 256 11.65 5.83 48.70
C ASP A 256 11.25 6.61 47.44
N ASP A 257 11.78 7.82 47.26
CA ASP A 257 11.49 8.68 46.12
C ASP A 257 12.06 8.11 44.81
N ALA A 258 13.22 7.45 44.89
CA ALA A 258 13.83 6.75 43.76
C ALA A 258 12.92 5.62 43.27
N ALA A 259 12.50 4.73 44.18
CA ALA A 259 11.58 3.64 43.87
C ALA A 259 10.25 4.16 43.34
N ALA A 260 9.73 5.26 43.90
CA ALA A 260 8.49 5.87 43.43
C ALA A 260 8.59 6.36 41.98
N SER A 261 9.70 6.99 41.59
CA SER A 261 9.95 7.49 40.23
C SER A 261 10.05 6.36 39.21
N TYR A 262 10.75 5.26 39.58
CA TYR A 262 10.83 4.08 38.72
C TYR A 262 9.47 3.36 38.57
N LEU A 263 8.69 3.27 39.65
CA LEU A 263 7.33 2.71 39.60
C LEU A 263 6.34 3.59 38.84
N ASP A 264 6.51 4.92 38.83
CA ASP A 264 5.77 5.82 37.94
C ASP A 264 6.03 5.47 36.48
N ALA A 265 7.28 5.16 36.10
CA ALA A 265 7.62 4.77 34.73
C ALA A 265 6.98 3.43 34.35
N VAL A 266 6.99 2.44 35.25
CA VAL A 266 6.29 1.16 35.03
C VAL A 266 4.78 1.38 34.85
N ARG A 267 4.15 2.16 35.73
CA ARG A 267 2.72 2.48 35.65
C ARG A 267 2.38 3.21 34.36
N PHE A 268 3.18 4.18 33.96
CA PHE A 268 3.04 4.91 32.71
C PHE A 268 3.14 3.99 31.49
N GLY A 269 4.12 3.08 31.49
CA GLY A 269 4.28 2.10 30.42
C GLY A 269 3.09 1.15 30.29
N ILE A 270 2.47 0.75 31.41
CA ILE A 270 1.24 -0.05 31.41
C ILE A 270 0.04 0.78 30.96
N ALA A 271 -0.09 2.03 31.42
CA ALA A 271 -1.16 2.94 31.00
C ALA A 271 -1.20 3.09 29.47
N CYS A 272 -0.05 3.31 28.84
CA CYS A 272 0.08 3.44 27.39
C CYS A 272 -0.29 2.17 26.60
N GLN A 273 -0.41 1.00 27.24
CA GLN A 273 -0.82 -0.24 26.57
C GLN A 273 -2.35 -0.37 26.45
N HIS A 274 -3.14 0.41 27.18
CA HIS A 274 -4.59 0.28 27.18
C HIS A 274 -5.21 0.82 25.89
N GLY A 275 -5.91 -0.04 25.16
CA GLY A 275 -6.57 0.32 23.90
C GLY A 275 -5.62 0.70 22.76
N ALA A 276 -4.30 0.60 22.97
CA ALA A 276 -3.29 0.94 21.99
C ALA A 276 -3.12 -0.19 20.96
N PRO A 277 -2.87 0.12 19.68
CA PRO A 277 -2.42 -0.88 18.71
C PRO A 277 -1.07 -1.47 19.12
N ARG A 278 -0.60 -2.47 18.38
CA ARG A 278 0.67 -3.14 18.64
C ARG A 278 1.84 -2.18 18.83
N ALA A 279 1.94 -1.13 18.01
CA ALA A 279 3.01 -0.14 18.12
C ALA A 279 3.02 0.53 19.51
N GLY A 280 1.87 1.04 19.96
CA GLY A 280 1.74 1.65 21.29
C GLY A 280 2.00 0.65 22.41
N ARG A 281 1.56 -0.61 22.28
CA ARG A 281 1.87 -1.67 23.27
C ARG A 281 3.38 -1.92 23.39
N LEU A 282 4.10 -2.02 22.26
CA LEU A 282 5.54 -2.26 22.26
C LEU A 282 6.30 -1.09 22.91
N VAL A 283 5.85 0.15 22.70
CA VAL A 283 6.39 1.33 23.39
C VAL A 283 6.09 1.29 24.88
N GLY A 284 4.87 0.91 25.26
CA GLY A 284 4.52 0.73 26.67
C GLY A 284 5.41 -0.31 27.38
N LEU A 285 5.72 -1.43 26.71
CA LEU A 285 6.66 -2.44 27.22
C LEU A 285 8.09 -1.91 27.35
N PHE A 286 8.52 -1.05 26.42
CA PHE A 286 9.82 -0.40 26.50
C PHE A 286 9.91 0.55 27.70
N ILE A 287 8.88 1.38 27.89
CA ILE A 287 8.74 2.29 29.04
C ILE A 287 8.73 1.49 30.36
N GLU A 288 8.02 0.36 30.40
CA GLU A 288 8.03 -0.59 31.54
C GLU A 288 9.46 -1.11 31.81
N GLY A 289 10.20 -1.44 30.74
CA GLY A 289 11.60 -1.84 30.81
C GLY A 289 12.50 -0.79 31.46
N ILE A 290 12.34 0.48 31.08
CA ILE A 290 13.09 1.61 31.66
C ILE A 290 12.85 1.68 33.18
N GLY A 291 11.59 1.67 33.61
CA GLY A 291 11.25 1.71 35.03
C GLY A 291 11.82 0.53 35.81
N ARG A 292 11.69 -0.69 35.26
CA ARG A 292 12.22 -1.90 35.92
C ARG A 292 13.73 -1.93 36.02
N ALA A 293 14.46 -1.49 35.00
CA ALA A 293 15.92 -1.47 35.05
C ALA A 293 16.44 -0.52 36.14
N GLY A 294 15.80 0.65 36.29
CA GLY A 294 16.09 1.57 37.38
C GLY A 294 15.77 0.98 38.75
N LEU A 295 14.59 0.36 38.91
CA LEU A 295 14.19 -0.27 40.17
C LEU A 295 15.11 -1.43 40.56
N TRP A 296 15.53 -2.24 39.59
CA TRP A 296 16.48 -3.34 39.79
C TRP A 296 17.84 -2.82 40.27
N ALA A 297 18.33 -1.73 39.67
CA ALA A 297 19.60 -1.11 40.06
C ALA A 297 19.56 -0.50 41.48
N ALA A 298 18.38 -0.17 42.00
CA ALA A 298 18.19 0.39 43.34
C ALA A 298 17.89 -0.68 44.41
N MET A 299 17.71 -1.95 44.02
CA MET A 299 17.13 -2.98 44.89
C MET A 299 17.95 -3.24 46.15
N ASP A 300 19.27 -3.27 46.04
CA ASP A 300 20.18 -3.51 47.17
C ASP A 300 20.22 -2.34 48.18
N ASP A 301 19.77 -1.15 47.75
CA ASP A 301 19.74 0.05 48.58
C ASP A 301 18.39 0.26 49.29
N LEU A 302 17.35 -0.52 48.95
CA LEU A 302 16.03 -0.38 49.57
C LEU A 302 15.98 -1.05 50.95
N ASP A 303 15.50 -0.33 51.96
CA ASP A 303 15.19 -0.96 53.23
C ASP A 303 13.98 -1.91 53.12
N ALA A 304 13.80 -2.78 54.11
CA ALA A 304 12.73 -3.78 54.10
C ALA A 304 11.31 -3.17 53.97
N ARG A 305 11.09 -1.97 54.53
CA ARG A 305 9.80 -1.27 54.49
C ARG A 305 9.56 -0.68 53.10
N THR A 306 10.55 -0.02 52.53
CA THR A 306 10.54 0.52 51.16
C THR A 306 10.32 -0.59 50.15
N ALA A 307 11.09 -1.68 50.24
CA ALA A 307 10.95 -2.85 49.37
C ALA A 307 9.54 -3.46 49.46
N ALA A 308 8.99 -3.62 50.66
CA ALA A 308 7.64 -4.14 50.84
C ALA A 308 6.55 -3.22 50.25
N ARG A 309 6.71 -1.89 50.35
CA ARG A 309 5.80 -0.94 49.70
C ARG A 309 5.93 -0.97 48.17
N ALA A 310 7.17 -0.98 47.66
CA ALA A 310 7.43 -1.06 46.23
C ALA A 310 6.86 -2.35 45.63
N ALA A 311 7.01 -3.49 46.31
CA ALA A 311 6.46 -4.77 45.89
C ALA A 311 4.93 -4.74 45.80
N ARG A 312 4.22 -4.24 46.84
CA ARG A 312 2.76 -4.08 46.79
C ARG A 312 2.32 -3.19 45.64
N ARG A 313 2.97 -2.03 45.48
CA ARG A 313 2.66 -1.11 44.39
C ARG A 313 2.93 -1.73 43.02
N LEU A 314 3.97 -2.53 42.87
CA LEU A 314 4.26 -3.25 41.63
C LEU A 314 3.22 -4.34 41.34
N GLN A 315 2.70 -5.02 42.36
CA GLN A 315 1.58 -5.96 42.22
C GLN A 315 0.31 -5.24 41.72
N ASP A 316 -0.02 -4.08 42.30
CA ASP A 316 -1.15 -3.26 41.86
C ASP A 316 -0.99 -2.82 40.40
N ILE A 317 0.21 -2.37 40.03
CA ILE A 317 0.55 -1.97 38.65
C ILE A 317 0.44 -3.16 37.70
N ALA A 318 0.95 -4.34 38.09
CA ALA A 318 0.89 -5.55 37.28
C ALA A 318 -0.56 -6.04 37.08
N ALA A 319 -1.41 -5.93 38.11
CA ALA A 319 -2.83 -6.27 38.03
C ALA A 319 -3.61 -5.37 37.06
N ALA A 320 -3.13 -4.15 36.81
CA ALA A 320 -3.73 -3.24 35.83
C ALA A 320 -3.35 -3.58 34.36
N LYS A 321 -2.41 -4.51 34.12
CA LYS A 321 -1.89 -4.77 32.76
C LYS A 321 -3.00 -5.23 31.79
N PRO A 322 -3.14 -4.59 30.61
CA PRO A 322 -4.17 -5.00 29.67
C PRO A 322 -3.83 -6.34 29.01
N PRO A 323 -4.81 -7.25 28.89
CA PRO A 323 -4.63 -8.52 28.19
C PRO A 323 -4.27 -8.29 26.71
N ILE A 324 -3.48 -9.19 26.12
CA ILE A 324 -3.01 -9.07 24.73
C ILE A 324 -4.17 -8.97 23.73
N ARG A 325 -5.32 -9.57 24.01
CA ARG A 325 -6.53 -9.47 23.17
C ARG A 325 -6.98 -8.03 22.92
N GLU A 326 -6.80 -7.12 23.88
CA GLU A 326 -7.18 -5.71 23.71
C GLU A 326 -6.34 -5.03 22.64
N MET A 327 -5.05 -5.37 22.54
CA MET A 327 -4.17 -4.90 21.47
C MET A 327 -4.63 -5.42 20.10
N PHE A 328 -5.02 -6.69 19.99
CA PHE A 328 -5.54 -7.23 18.72
C PHE A 328 -6.89 -6.62 18.33
N ALA A 329 -7.75 -6.33 19.31
CA ALA A 329 -8.98 -5.59 19.05
C ALA A 329 -8.70 -4.16 18.54
N ALA A 330 -7.71 -3.47 19.11
CA ALA A 330 -7.26 -2.16 18.64
C ALA A 330 -6.65 -2.24 17.23
N ASP A 331 -5.75 -3.19 16.97
CA ASP A 331 -5.17 -3.46 15.64
C ASP A 331 -6.30 -3.72 14.62
N ARG A 332 -7.30 -4.54 14.95
CA ARG A 332 -8.44 -4.85 14.05
C ARG A 332 -9.19 -3.59 13.65
N ASN A 333 -9.46 -2.70 14.61
CA ASN A 333 -10.23 -1.49 14.38
C ASN A 333 -9.43 -0.50 13.52
N ILE A 334 -8.19 -0.20 13.92
CA ILE A 334 -7.30 0.72 13.22
C ILE A 334 -6.98 0.20 11.81
N GLY A 335 -6.62 -1.07 11.66
CA GLY A 335 -6.33 -1.64 10.34
C GLY A 335 -7.55 -1.71 9.42
N SER A 336 -8.75 -1.95 9.97
CA SER A 336 -9.98 -1.85 9.20
C SER A 336 -10.21 -0.43 8.68
N GLU A 337 -9.94 0.58 9.51
CA GLU A 337 -10.09 2.00 9.18
C GLU A 337 -9.13 2.44 8.09
N LEU A 338 -7.88 2.03 8.22
CA LEU A 338 -6.87 2.30 7.23
C LEU A 338 -7.19 1.64 5.89
N ILE A 339 -7.64 0.37 5.90
CA ILE A 339 -8.05 -0.32 4.66
C ILE A 339 -9.18 0.43 3.97
N VAL A 340 -10.22 0.83 4.71
CA VAL A 340 -11.33 1.59 4.11
C VAL A 340 -10.82 2.89 3.51
N ARG A 341 -10.11 3.72 4.29
CA ARG A 341 -9.55 4.99 3.81
C ARG A 341 -8.64 4.83 2.60
N ALA A 342 -7.70 3.88 2.62
CA ALA A 342 -6.81 3.66 1.49
C ALA A 342 -7.56 3.22 0.24
N THR A 343 -8.68 2.50 0.41
CA THR A 343 -9.54 2.13 -0.72
C THR A 343 -10.50 3.22 -1.16
N GLU A 344 -10.69 4.32 -0.43
CA GLU A 344 -11.54 5.45 -0.88
C GLU A 344 -10.97 6.12 -2.14
N ASP A 345 -9.65 6.07 -2.34
CA ASP A 345 -8.99 6.57 -3.55
C ASP A 345 -9.41 5.76 -4.79
N PRO A 346 -9.92 6.38 -5.87
CA PRO A 346 -10.31 5.65 -7.09
C PRO A 346 -9.15 4.89 -7.74
N PHE A 347 -7.90 5.26 -7.44
CA PHE A 347 -6.68 4.64 -7.96
C PHE A 347 -5.94 3.80 -6.91
N TRP A 348 -6.59 3.41 -5.80
CA TRP A 348 -5.96 2.65 -4.72
C TRP A 348 -5.23 1.38 -5.19
N ARG A 349 -5.72 0.71 -6.24
CA ARG A 349 -5.06 -0.47 -6.83
C ARG A 349 -3.76 -0.15 -7.56
N LEU A 350 -3.65 1.03 -8.17
CA LEU A 350 -2.47 1.50 -8.88
C LEU A 350 -1.44 2.12 -7.93
N LYS A 351 -1.92 2.85 -6.91
CA LYS A 351 -1.09 3.41 -5.83
C LYS A 351 -0.62 2.34 -4.84
N GLY A 352 -1.32 1.21 -4.82
CA GLY A 352 -1.01 0.11 -3.95
C GLY A 352 -1.26 0.40 -2.48
N TRP A 353 -0.59 -0.37 -1.64
CA TRP A 353 -0.65 -0.24 -0.19
C TRP A 353 0.14 0.95 0.34
N ASP A 354 0.88 1.68 -0.50
CA ASP A 354 1.55 2.90 -0.08
C ASP A 354 0.55 3.96 0.38
N ALA A 355 -0.68 3.93 -0.15
CA ALA A 355 -1.79 4.74 0.34
C ALA A 355 -2.13 4.47 1.83
N LEU A 356 -1.96 3.23 2.33
CA LEU A 356 -2.09 2.93 3.76
C LEU A 356 -0.95 3.53 4.58
N SER A 357 0.23 3.62 3.96
CA SER A 357 1.44 4.02 4.66
C SER A 357 1.54 5.54 4.80
N GLY A 358 0.78 6.35 4.04
CA GLY A 358 0.96 7.80 4.03
C GLY A 358 2.37 8.26 3.60
N ARG A 359 3.29 7.35 3.29
CA ARG A 359 4.56 7.69 2.65
C ARG A 359 4.25 7.96 1.19
N HIS A 360 4.58 9.16 0.72
CA HIS A 360 4.73 9.36 -0.71
C HIS A 360 5.77 8.36 -1.19
N ALA A 361 5.37 7.45 -2.07
CA ALA A 361 6.23 6.46 -2.69
C ALA A 361 7.25 7.14 -3.61
N ALA A 362 8.22 7.83 -3.02
CA ALA A 362 9.35 8.36 -3.72
C ALA A 362 10.17 7.15 -4.23
N GLY A 363 9.93 6.76 -5.48
CA GLY A 363 10.75 5.75 -6.16
C GLY A 363 10.12 4.38 -6.36
N MET A 364 8.78 4.21 -6.30
CA MET A 364 8.20 2.96 -6.80
C MET A 364 8.46 2.86 -8.31
N PRO A 365 9.02 1.76 -8.83
CA PRO A 365 9.21 1.59 -10.27
C PRO A 365 7.88 1.73 -11.01
N TRP A 366 7.87 2.37 -12.18
CA TRP A 366 6.66 2.61 -12.96
C TRP A 366 5.86 1.32 -13.28
N TRP A 367 6.50 0.15 -13.28
CA TRP A 367 5.86 -1.15 -13.52
C TRP A 367 5.18 -1.74 -12.29
N ALA A 368 5.48 -1.26 -11.08
CA ALA A 368 4.96 -1.84 -9.84
C ALA A 368 3.46 -1.61 -9.68
N GLY A 369 2.96 -0.43 -10.07
CA GLY A 369 1.52 -0.11 -10.05
C GLY A 369 0.68 -1.10 -10.89
N PRO A 370 1.02 -1.33 -12.18
CA PRO A 370 0.36 -2.35 -12.99
C PRO A 370 0.41 -3.77 -12.41
N VAL A 371 1.55 -4.20 -11.87
CA VAL A 371 1.69 -5.52 -11.23
C VAL A 371 0.78 -5.62 -9.99
N GLN A 372 0.80 -4.60 -9.14
CA GLN A 372 -0.04 -4.56 -7.94
C GLN A 372 -1.54 -4.50 -8.28
N TYR A 373 -1.90 -3.79 -9.34
CA TYR A 373 -3.25 -3.79 -9.88
C TYR A 373 -3.67 -5.21 -10.24
N ILE A 374 -2.87 -5.93 -11.04
CA ILE A 374 -3.16 -7.31 -11.45
C ILE A 374 -3.29 -8.24 -10.23
N LEU A 375 -2.38 -8.13 -9.27
CA LEU A 375 -2.40 -8.96 -8.05
C LEU A 375 -3.61 -8.68 -7.14
N THR A 376 -4.19 -7.48 -7.22
CA THR A 376 -5.37 -7.09 -6.42
C THR A 376 -6.70 -7.28 -7.16
N LEU A 377 -6.70 -7.60 -8.46
CA LEU A 377 -7.92 -7.87 -9.23
C LEU A 377 -8.82 -8.96 -8.64
N PRO A 378 -8.31 -10.07 -8.06
CA PRO A 378 -9.17 -11.09 -7.46
C PRO A 378 -9.88 -10.63 -6.17
N ALA A 379 -9.57 -9.43 -5.66
CA ALA A 379 -9.96 -8.97 -4.35
C ALA A 379 -10.85 -7.72 -4.42
N SER A 380 -12.13 -7.87 -4.08
CA SER A 380 -13.02 -6.75 -3.83
C SER A 380 -12.68 -6.04 -2.52
N ARG A 381 -13.01 -4.74 -2.39
CA ARG A 381 -12.80 -3.99 -1.13
C ARG A 381 -13.42 -4.70 0.08
N PRO A 382 -14.68 -5.19 0.04
CA PRO A 382 -15.25 -5.94 1.15
C PRO A 382 -14.51 -7.25 1.43
N GLY A 383 -14.03 -7.94 0.38
CA GLY A 383 -13.28 -9.18 0.52
C GLY A 383 -11.90 -8.99 1.18
N ILE A 384 -11.22 -7.89 0.87
CA ILE A 384 -9.96 -7.50 1.54
C ILE A 384 -10.21 -7.24 3.02
N LEU A 385 -11.20 -6.39 3.31
CA LEU A 385 -11.54 -6.01 4.69
C LEU A 385 -11.94 -7.24 5.53
N GLN A 386 -12.75 -8.15 4.95
CA GLN A 386 -13.15 -9.37 5.63
C GLN A 386 -11.96 -10.30 5.89
N ARG A 387 -11.06 -10.49 4.91
CA ARG A 387 -9.84 -11.30 5.10
C ARG A 387 -8.96 -10.74 6.20
N TYR A 388 -8.78 -9.42 6.24
CA TYR A 388 -8.03 -8.76 7.31
C TYR A 388 -8.66 -9.01 8.69
N ARG A 389 -9.98 -8.84 8.81
CA ARG A 389 -10.68 -9.10 10.07
C ARG A 389 -10.60 -10.54 10.52
N ASN A 390 -10.75 -11.49 9.60
CA ASN A 390 -10.64 -12.91 9.90
C ASN A 390 -9.22 -13.23 10.40
N PHE A 391 -8.20 -12.68 9.74
CA PHE A 391 -6.81 -12.82 10.16
C PHE A 391 -6.57 -12.29 11.59
N ILE A 392 -6.97 -11.04 11.88
CA ILE A 392 -6.76 -10.46 13.21
C ILE A 392 -7.61 -11.13 14.27
N SER A 393 -8.85 -11.52 13.97
CA SER A 393 -9.71 -12.22 14.94
C SER A 393 -9.18 -13.63 15.25
N GLY A 394 -8.54 -14.29 14.28
CA GLY A 394 -7.79 -15.53 14.53
C GLY A 394 -6.61 -15.31 15.48
N ALA A 395 -5.86 -14.22 15.30
CA ALA A 395 -4.77 -13.85 16.21
C ALA A 395 -5.27 -13.48 17.61
N GLU A 396 -6.41 -12.78 17.71
CA GLU A 396 -7.08 -12.44 18.98
C GLU A 396 -7.50 -13.72 19.74
N ALA A 397 -8.08 -14.69 19.04
CA ALA A 397 -8.47 -15.98 19.61
C ALA A 397 -7.24 -16.77 20.10
N ALA A 398 -6.18 -16.85 19.29
CA ALA A 398 -4.93 -17.51 19.68
C ALA A 398 -4.28 -16.84 20.91
N ALA A 399 -4.27 -15.51 20.97
CA ALA A 399 -3.72 -14.77 22.10
C ALA A 399 -4.49 -15.01 23.41
N THR A 400 -5.81 -15.21 23.32
CA THR A 400 -6.66 -15.53 24.47
C THR A 400 -6.32 -16.90 25.06
N LEU A 401 -5.93 -17.87 24.21
CA LEU A 401 -5.56 -19.21 24.64
C LEU A 401 -4.13 -19.28 25.22
N ALA A 402 -3.18 -18.56 24.61
CA ALA A 402 -1.77 -18.64 24.99
C ALA A 402 -1.43 -17.84 26.27
N TYR A 403 -2.23 -16.81 26.58
CA TYR A 403 -1.99 -15.90 27.71
C TYR A 403 -3.28 -15.69 28.52
N PRO A 404 -3.78 -16.74 29.22
CA PRO A 404 -4.80 -16.55 30.24
C PRO A 404 -4.25 -15.59 31.29
N ARG A 405 -5.09 -14.62 31.70
CA ARG A 405 -4.70 -13.49 32.56
C ARG A 405 -3.92 -13.89 33.81
#